data_AF-A0A353ZD98-F1
#
_entry.id   AF-A0A353ZD98-F1
#
_cell.length_a   1.000
_cell.length_b   1.000
_cell.length_c   1.000
_cell.angle_alpha   90.00
_cell.angle_beta   90.00
_cell.angle_gamma   90.00
#
_symmetry.space_group_name_H-M   'P 1'
#
loop_
_entity.id
_entity.type
_entity.pdbx_description
1 polymer ?
#
loop_
_entity_poly.entity_id
_entity_poly.type
_entity_poly.pdbx_seq_one_letter_code
_entity_poly.pdbx_strand_id
1 'polypeptide(L)'
;ELLVELAKMQGRGDIATRIAAQPGRLQTLHLLTGGNPRAAVLLFHLYAEGLSSNVYADLEGVLDLVTPLYKARFEELAPQMQVVAAALAEEWDPCTARQLADLTSLPITQISPQLHRLEKLGFIESVALARGDQGWQIAERLFNLWFLMRLASRRQARSLELLTFFLESWFSSEEEVANQGGTDLAAWDQNAAVDLSPVEADLQQALCMAQKANWGEAQTLLGSALDLPAQNFTRPSLDDWMRASAVLIHLGFGTRMLEFLEQRGENLRRRPWFEAVRASEANQPELLKNVAPEVRLPAEQLLTQIQQRLARLPEATRKRPVISKPGGRRKRK
;
A
#
# COMPACT_ATOMS: atom_id res chain seq x y z
N GLU A 1 -20.32 -0.82 -9.66
CA GLU A 1 -21.41 -0.83 -10.67
C GLU A 1 -21.68 -2.22 -11.25
N LEU A 2 -20.71 -2.88 -11.88
CA LEU A 2 -20.91 -4.19 -12.53
C LEU A 2 -21.52 -5.28 -11.61
N LEU A 3 -21.07 -5.40 -10.37
CA LEU A 3 -21.63 -6.36 -9.39
C LEU A 3 -23.10 -6.07 -9.04
N VAL A 4 -23.48 -4.80 -8.96
CA VAL A 4 -24.84 -4.36 -8.65
C VAL A 4 -25.76 -4.63 -9.85
N GLU A 5 -25.27 -4.39 -11.07
CA GLU A 5 -26.01 -4.74 -12.28
C GLU A 5 -26.17 -6.25 -12.45
N LEU A 6 -25.16 -7.06 -12.13
CA LEU A 6 -25.29 -8.52 -12.09
C LEU A 6 -26.34 -8.99 -11.07
N ALA A 7 -26.36 -8.37 -9.88
CA ALA A 7 -27.35 -8.68 -8.85
C ALA A 7 -28.78 -8.39 -9.32
N LYS A 8 -28.98 -7.24 -10.00
CA LYS A 8 -30.27 -6.87 -10.61
C LYS A 8 -30.68 -7.85 -11.70
N MET A 9 -29.76 -8.21 -12.60
CA MET A 9 -30.02 -9.16 -13.69
C MET A 9 -30.40 -10.56 -13.20
N GLN A 10 -29.82 -11.01 -12.08
CA GLN A 10 -30.15 -12.31 -11.48
C GLN A 10 -31.33 -12.26 -10.49
N GLY A 11 -32.00 -11.11 -10.32
CA GLY A 11 -33.13 -10.97 -9.40
C GLY A 11 -32.76 -11.12 -7.92
N ARG A 12 -31.48 -10.95 -7.56
CA ARG A 12 -30.97 -11.10 -6.19
C ARG A 12 -30.72 -9.73 -5.53
N GLY A 13 -31.82 -9.05 -5.19
CA GLY A 13 -31.78 -7.72 -4.55
C GLY A 13 -31.18 -7.71 -3.13
N ASP A 14 -31.22 -8.86 -2.46
CA ASP A 14 -30.56 -9.08 -1.16
C ASP A 14 -29.04 -8.95 -1.25
N ILE A 15 -28.43 -9.52 -2.30
CA ILE A 15 -27.00 -9.39 -2.58
C ILE A 15 -26.66 -7.93 -2.88
N ALA A 16 -27.47 -7.26 -3.72
CA ALA A 16 -27.25 -5.85 -4.04
C ALA A 16 -27.22 -4.97 -2.78
N THR A 17 -28.11 -5.25 -1.81
CA THR A 17 -28.18 -4.52 -0.54
C THR A 17 -26.96 -4.80 0.34
N ARG A 18 -26.50 -6.06 0.41
CA ARG A 18 -25.29 -6.44 1.17
C ARG A 18 -24.02 -5.85 0.58
N ILE A 19 -23.90 -5.88 -0.75
CA ILE A 19 -22.81 -5.26 -1.51
C ILE A 19 -22.79 -3.75 -1.24
N ALA A 20 -23.95 -3.08 -1.30
CA ALA A 20 -24.07 -1.66 -0.99
C ALA A 20 -23.73 -1.32 0.48
N ALA A 21 -23.87 -2.27 1.40
CA ALA A 21 -23.57 -2.06 2.82
C ALA A 21 -22.07 -2.12 3.17
N GLN A 22 -21.20 -2.62 2.29
CA GLN A 22 -19.75 -2.69 2.53
C GLN A 22 -18.94 -2.22 1.31
N PRO A 23 -19.06 -0.96 0.89
CA PRO A 23 -18.49 -0.54 -0.37
C PRO A 23 -16.95 -0.40 -0.32
N GLY A 24 -16.35 -0.05 0.83
CA GLY A 24 -14.90 -0.08 1.04
C GLY A 24 -14.26 -1.47 0.90
N ARG A 25 -14.99 -2.53 1.26
CA ARG A 25 -14.57 -3.93 1.04
C ARG A 25 -14.51 -4.25 -0.45
N LEU A 26 -15.51 -3.80 -1.22
CA LEU A 26 -15.56 -3.98 -2.67
C LEU A 26 -14.46 -3.21 -3.40
N GLN A 27 -14.20 -1.97 -2.97
CA GLN A 27 -13.12 -1.18 -3.54
C GLN A 27 -11.77 -1.84 -3.31
N THR A 28 -11.53 -2.34 -2.09
CA THR A 28 -10.33 -3.13 -1.77
C THR A 28 -10.17 -4.32 -2.72
N LEU A 29 -11.22 -5.12 -2.88
CA LEU A 29 -11.18 -6.30 -3.75
C LEU A 29 -11.05 -5.94 -5.23
N HIS A 30 -11.71 -4.90 -5.68
CA HIS A 30 -11.58 -4.39 -7.04
C HIS A 30 -10.14 -3.96 -7.35
N LEU A 31 -9.53 -3.21 -6.43
CA LEU A 31 -8.13 -2.79 -6.53
C LEU A 31 -7.18 -4.00 -6.56
N LEU A 32 -7.31 -4.91 -5.60
CA LEU A 32 -6.44 -6.09 -5.47
C LEU A 32 -6.57 -7.04 -6.66
N THR A 33 -7.78 -7.21 -7.20
CA THR A 33 -8.02 -8.07 -8.37
C THR A 33 -7.65 -7.38 -9.70
N GLY A 34 -7.22 -6.11 -9.67
CA GLY A 34 -6.85 -5.33 -10.85
C GLY A 34 -8.03 -5.01 -11.77
N GLY A 35 -9.25 -5.00 -11.25
CA GLY A 35 -10.46 -4.73 -12.02
C GLY A 35 -10.83 -5.79 -13.06
N ASN A 36 -10.31 -7.01 -12.93
CA ASN A 36 -10.58 -8.09 -13.87
C ASN A 36 -12.09 -8.45 -13.87
N PRO A 37 -12.80 -8.39 -15.02
CA PRO A 37 -14.22 -8.71 -15.09
C PRO A 37 -14.52 -10.15 -14.67
N ARG A 38 -13.61 -11.09 -14.90
CA ARG A 38 -13.72 -12.47 -14.43
C ARG A 38 -13.67 -12.54 -12.90
N ALA A 39 -12.77 -11.77 -12.27
CA ALA A 39 -12.68 -11.69 -10.82
C ALA A 39 -13.97 -11.10 -10.22
N ALA A 40 -14.55 -10.08 -10.87
CA ALA A 40 -15.83 -9.52 -10.45
C ALA A 40 -16.96 -10.55 -10.52
N VAL A 41 -17.06 -11.36 -11.57
CA VAL A 41 -18.07 -12.42 -11.66
C VAL A 41 -17.87 -13.49 -10.56
N LEU A 42 -16.62 -13.89 -10.28
CA LEU A 42 -16.33 -14.86 -9.22
C LEU A 42 -16.68 -14.31 -7.83
N LEU A 43 -16.34 -13.05 -7.55
CA LEU A 43 -16.72 -12.34 -6.34
C LEU A 43 -18.25 -12.29 -6.18
N PHE A 44 -18.98 -12.01 -7.26
CA PHE A 44 -20.45 -12.03 -7.23
C PHE A 44 -21.01 -13.40 -6.79
N HIS A 45 -20.46 -14.49 -7.34
CA HIS A 45 -20.91 -15.84 -6.97
C HIS A 45 -20.62 -16.17 -5.51
N LEU A 46 -19.45 -15.80 -4.98
CA LEU A 46 -19.12 -16.00 -3.57
C LEU A 46 -20.04 -15.19 -2.65
N TYR A 47 -20.33 -13.94 -3.01
CA TYR A 47 -21.25 -13.10 -2.24
C TYR A 47 -22.70 -13.56 -2.26
N ALA A 48 -23.08 -14.33 -3.28
CA ALA A 48 -24.38 -14.99 -3.32
C ALA A 48 -24.54 -16.07 -2.25
N GLU A 49 -23.43 -16.64 -1.76
CA GLU A 49 -23.37 -17.64 -0.70
C GLU A 49 -23.17 -17.00 0.68
N GLY A 50 -22.54 -15.83 0.74
CA GLY A 50 -22.37 -15.01 1.94
C GLY A 50 -21.03 -14.28 1.94
N LEU A 51 -20.96 -13.14 2.62
CA LEU A 51 -19.69 -12.45 2.84
C LEU A 51 -18.87 -13.19 3.90
N SER A 52 -17.56 -13.34 3.67
CA SER A 52 -16.65 -13.88 4.69
C SER A 52 -16.43 -12.88 5.83
N SER A 53 -15.56 -13.23 6.77
CA SER A 53 -15.23 -12.38 7.92
C SER A 53 -14.40 -11.14 7.56
N ASN A 54 -13.56 -11.20 6.52
CA ASN A 54 -12.71 -10.09 6.08
C ASN A 54 -12.35 -10.20 4.58
N VAL A 55 -11.72 -9.17 4.01
CA VAL A 55 -11.28 -9.16 2.60
C VAL A 55 -10.36 -10.35 2.27
N TYR A 56 -9.43 -10.68 3.16
CA TYR A 56 -8.45 -11.74 2.92
C TYR A 56 -9.13 -13.10 2.72
N ALA A 57 -10.13 -13.43 3.54
CA ALA A 57 -10.92 -14.65 3.41
C ALA A 57 -11.78 -14.66 2.13
N ASP A 58 -12.30 -13.51 1.69
CA ASP A 58 -12.98 -13.43 0.39
C ASP A 58 -12.02 -13.74 -0.76
N LEU A 59 -10.78 -13.22 -0.69
CA LEU A 59 -9.74 -13.53 -1.68
C LEU A 59 -9.39 -15.02 -1.68
N GLU A 60 -9.28 -15.66 -0.51
CA GLU A 60 -9.06 -17.10 -0.43
C GLU A 60 -10.14 -17.87 -1.19
N GLY A 61 -11.42 -17.52 -0.98
CA GLY A 61 -12.54 -18.12 -1.69
C GLY A 61 -12.49 -17.91 -3.21
N VAL A 62 -12.16 -16.70 -3.68
CA VAL A 62 -11.97 -16.43 -5.12
C VAL A 62 -10.84 -17.29 -5.67
N LEU A 63 -9.74 -17.36 -4.93
CA LEU A 63 -8.55 -18.07 -5.33
C LEU A 63 -8.76 -19.58 -5.38
N ASP A 64 -9.57 -20.17 -4.49
CA ASP A 64 -9.90 -21.59 -4.54
C ASP A 64 -10.56 -21.97 -5.88
N LEU A 65 -11.43 -21.10 -6.42
CA LEU A 65 -12.11 -21.33 -7.69
C LEU A 65 -11.17 -21.27 -8.91
N VAL A 66 -10.14 -20.41 -8.86
CA VAL A 66 -9.21 -20.20 -9.99
C VAL A 66 -7.89 -20.95 -9.86
N THR A 67 -7.61 -21.53 -8.69
CA THR A 67 -6.35 -22.24 -8.41
C THR A 67 -6.06 -23.34 -9.44
N PRO A 68 -7.01 -24.21 -9.85
CA PRO A 68 -6.73 -25.23 -10.85
C PRO A 68 -6.27 -24.64 -12.19
N LEU A 69 -6.91 -23.55 -12.62
CA LEU A 69 -6.57 -22.84 -13.87
C LEU A 69 -5.18 -22.22 -13.80
N TYR A 70 -4.87 -21.49 -12.73
CA TYR A 70 -3.58 -20.82 -12.58
C TYR A 70 -2.42 -21.79 -12.39
N LYS A 71 -2.66 -22.88 -11.65
CA LYS A 71 -1.69 -23.97 -11.52
C LYS A 71 -1.36 -24.56 -12.89
N ALA A 72 -2.38 -24.95 -13.68
CA ALA A 72 -2.17 -25.50 -15.01
C ALA A 72 -1.42 -24.50 -15.93
N ARG A 73 -1.86 -23.24 -15.97
CA ARG A 73 -1.21 -22.17 -16.76
C ARG A 73 0.26 -21.97 -16.38
N PHE A 74 0.60 -22.08 -15.09
CA PHE A 74 1.98 -21.96 -14.63
C PHE A 74 2.82 -23.20 -14.98
N GLU A 75 2.26 -24.40 -14.80
CA GLU A 75 2.93 -25.68 -15.09
C GLU A 75 3.19 -25.90 -16.60
N GLU A 76 2.38 -25.28 -17.48
CA GLU A 76 2.59 -25.27 -18.93
C GLU A 76 3.82 -24.46 -19.37
N LEU A 77 4.35 -23.56 -18.54
CA LEU A 77 5.56 -22.81 -18.85
C LEU A 77 6.78 -23.73 -18.87
N ALA A 78 7.75 -23.45 -19.75
CA ALA A 78 9.03 -24.16 -19.73
C ALA A 78 9.75 -23.97 -18.37
N PRO A 79 10.56 -24.93 -17.89
CA PRO A 79 11.13 -24.89 -16.53
C PRO A 79 11.89 -23.59 -16.19
N GLN A 80 12.68 -23.05 -17.12
CA GLN A 80 13.37 -21.77 -16.88
C GLN A 80 12.42 -20.56 -16.85
N MET A 81 11.35 -20.59 -17.64
CA MET A 81 10.31 -19.54 -17.58
C MET A 81 9.55 -19.60 -16.26
N GLN A 82 9.30 -20.79 -15.72
CA GLN A 82 8.71 -20.95 -14.38
C GLN A 82 9.59 -20.31 -13.30
N VAL A 83 10.91 -20.51 -13.35
CA VAL A 83 11.85 -19.89 -12.39
C VAL A 83 11.79 -18.36 -12.44
N VAL A 84 11.85 -17.78 -13.65
CA VAL A 84 11.80 -16.32 -13.82
C VAL A 84 10.44 -15.75 -13.42
N ALA A 85 9.34 -16.42 -13.81
CA ALA A 85 7.99 -16.01 -13.46
C ALA A 85 7.70 -16.14 -11.95
N ALA A 86 8.20 -17.19 -11.30
CA ALA A 86 8.08 -17.39 -9.86
C ALA A 86 8.82 -16.29 -9.09
N ALA A 87 10.07 -15.99 -9.47
CA ALA A 87 10.84 -14.92 -8.83
C ALA A 87 10.16 -13.56 -9.00
N LEU A 88 9.62 -13.27 -10.19
CA LEU A 88 8.87 -12.04 -10.43
C LEU A 88 7.58 -11.96 -9.60
N ALA A 89 6.85 -13.07 -9.47
CA ALA A 89 5.63 -13.13 -8.70
C ALA A 89 5.90 -13.01 -7.18
N GLU A 90 6.97 -13.64 -6.68
CA GLU A 90 7.35 -13.58 -5.27
C GLU A 90 7.88 -12.19 -4.85
N GLU A 91 8.57 -11.48 -5.75
CA GLU A 91 9.03 -10.10 -5.49
C GLU A 91 7.86 -9.13 -5.32
N TRP A 92 6.71 -9.43 -5.94
CA TRP A 92 5.47 -8.64 -5.94
C TRP A 92 5.57 -7.29 -6.68
N ASP A 93 6.62 -6.53 -6.43
CA ASP A 93 6.92 -5.25 -7.09
C ASP A 93 7.47 -5.42 -8.52
N PRO A 94 7.30 -4.40 -9.37
CA PRO A 94 8.02 -4.32 -10.63
C PRO A 94 9.53 -4.41 -10.44
N CYS A 95 10.19 -5.26 -11.20
CA CYS A 95 11.63 -5.42 -11.12
C CYS A 95 12.31 -5.39 -12.49
N THR A 96 13.57 -4.96 -12.47
CA THR A 96 14.44 -4.95 -13.65
C THR A 96 14.99 -6.34 -13.95
N ALA A 97 15.43 -6.57 -15.19
CA ALA A 97 16.12 -7.79 -15.56
C ALA A 97 17.38 -8.05 -14.72
N ARG A 98 18.04 -6.99 -14.22
CA ARG A 98 19.19 -7.10 -13.32
C ARG A 98 18.77 -7.60 -11.93
N GLN A 99 17.73 -7.02 -11.35
CA GLN A 99 17.20 -7.49 -10.06
C GLN A 99 16.75 -8.95 -10.15
N LEU A 100 16.09 -9.35 -11.24
CA LEU A 100 15.74 -10.76 -11.46
C LEU A 100 16.97 -11.67 -11.59
N ALA A 101 18.06 -11.18 -12.17
CA ALA A 101 19.32 -11.93 -12.23
C ALA A 101 19.88 -12.20 -10.85
N ASP A 102 19.85 -11.19 -9.98
CA ASP A 102 20.31 -11.31 -8.60
C ASP A 102 19.39 -12.26 -7.81
N LEU A 103 18.06 -12.12 -7.94
CA LEU A 103 17.08 -12.95 -7.24
C LEU A 103 17.13 -14.43 -7.65
N THR A 104 17.28 -14.71 -8.95
CA THR A 104 17.30 -16.08 -9.49
C THR A 104 18.69 -16.70 -9.50
N SER A 105 19.74 -15.91 -9.26
CA SER A 105 21.14 -16.29 -9.50
C SER A 105 21.43 -16.77 -10.93
N LEU A 106 20.59 -16.38 -11.90
CA LEU A 106 20.77 -16.70 -13.31
C LEU A 106 21.49 -15.58 -14.05
N PRO A 107 22.30 -15.89 -15.08
CA PRO A 107 22.91 -14.87 -15.92
C PRO A 107 21.85 -14.00 -16.61
N ILE A 108 22.07 -12.68 -16.67
CA ILE A 108 21.16 -11.73 -17.33
C ILE A 108 20.90 -12.06 -18.82
N THR A 109 21.87 -12.73 -19.47
CA THR A 109 21.77 -13.23 -20.84
C THR A 109 20.73 -14.33 -21.01
N GLN A 110 20.41 -15.06 -19.93
CA GLN A 110 19.34 -16.06 -19.91
C GLN A 110 18.00 -15.44 -19.53
N ILE A 111 17.98 -14.34 -18.77
CA ILE A 111 16.73 -13.71 -18.30
C ILE A 111 16.04 -12.92 -19.41
N SER A 112 16.78 -12.07 -20.13
CA SER A 112 16.18 -11.17 -21.14
C SER A 112 15.37 -11.92 -22.21
N PRO A 113 15.85 -13.05 -22.78
CA PRO A 113 15.04 -13.85 -23.71
C PRO A 113 13.79 -14.47 -23.08
N GLN A 114 13.86 -14.88 -21.81
CA GLN A 114 12.71 -15.48 -21.11
C GLN A 114 11.66 -14.43 -20.78
N LEU A 115 12.06 -13.21 -20.39
CA LEU A 115 11.15 -12.09 -20.21
C LEU A 115 10.39 -11.77 -21.50
N HIS A 116 11.09 -11.67 -22.63
CA HIS A 116 10.43 -11.43 -23.92
C HIS A 116 9.44 -12.56 -24.28
N ARG A 117 9.75 -13.83 -23.99
CA ARG A 117 8.82 -14.94 -24.23
C ARG A 117 7.59 -14.87 -23.33
N LEU A 118 7.79 -14.62 -22.03
CA LEU A 118 6.72 -14.48 -21.06
C LEU A 118 5.81 -13.28 -21.39
N GLU A 119 6.38 -12.18 -21.86
CA GLU A 119 5.64 -10.99 -22.29
C GLU A 119 4.80 -11.28 -23.52
N LYS A 120 5.38 -11.98 -24.52
CA LYS A 120 4.65 -12.42 -25.71
C LYS A 120 3.49 -13.38 -25.38
N LEU A 121 3.63 -14.19 -24.33
CA LEU A 121 2.57 -15.06 -23.80
C LEU A 121 1.51 -14.29 -22.99
N GLY A 122 1.71 -13.00 -22.72
CA GLY A 122 0.84 -12.20 -21.86
C GLY A 122 0.90 -12.62 -20.39
N PHE A 123 1.97 -13.31 -19.96
CA PHE A 123 2.15 -13.72 -18.58
C PHE A 123 2.72 -12.56 -17.72
N ILE A 124 3.56 -11.74 -18.33
CA ILE A 124 4.16 -10.54 -17.74
C ILE A 124 3.89 -9.34 -18.65
N GLU A 125 4.05 -8.15 -18.11
CA GLU A 125 3.97 -6.89 -18.84
C GLU A 125 5.17 -6.00 -18.51
N SER A 126 5.62 -5.20 -19.47
CA SER A 126 6.66 -4.21 -19.24
C SER A 126 6.07 -2.90 -18.70
N VAL A 127 6.75 -2.31 -17.72
CA VAL A 127 6.37 -1.06 -17.08
C VAL A 127 7.57 -0.12 -17.00
N ALA A 128 7.30 1.18 -17.04
CA ALA A 128 8.33 2.20 -16.81
C ALA A 128 8.52 2.40 -15.30
N LEU A 129 9.74 2.16 -14.82
CA LEU A 129 10.17 2.40 -13.45
C LEU A 129 10.51 3.88 -13.23
N ALA A 130 10.85 4.22 -11.99
CA ALA A 130 11.44 5.50 -11.65
C ALA A 130 12.69 5.77 -12.52
N ARG A 131 12.92 7.03 -12.91
CA ARG A 131 14.06 7.43 -13.77
C ARG A 131 14.02 6.89 -15.20
N GLY A 132 12.92 6.26 -15.62
CA GLY A 132 12.70 5.81 -16.99
C GLY A 132 13.27 4.43 -17.32
N ASP A 133 13.77 3.68 -16.33
CA ASP A 133 14.23 2.32 -16.53
C ASP A 133 13.08 1.38 -16.90
N GLN A 134 13.37 0.35 -17.71
CA GLN A 134 12.38 -0.67 -18.05
C GLN A 134 12.32 -1.72 -16.94
N GLY A 135 11.11 -1.95 -16.43
CA GLY A 135 10.78 -3.01 -15.49
C GLY A 135 9.77 -3.98 -16.08
N TRP A 136 9.57 -5.08 -15.36
CA TRP A 136 8.58 -6.09 -15.65
C TRP A 136 7.78 -6.37 -14.38
N GLN A 137 6.50 -6.68 -14.55
CA GLN A 137 5.63 -7.20 -13.50
C GLN A 137 4.77 -8.32 -14.10
N ILE A 138 4.19 -9.18 -13.25
CA ILE A 138 3.13 -10.11 -13.69
C ILE A 138 2.07 -9.31 -14.46
N ALA A 139 1.39 -9.85 -15.47
CA ALA A 139 0.36 -9.11 -16.20
C ALA A 139 -0.98 -9.09 -15.45
N GLU A 140 -1.40 -10.22 -14.89
CA GLU A 140 -2.68 -10.35 -14.16
C GLU A 140 -2.50 -10.25 -12.65
N ARG A 141 -3.10 -9.22 -12.01
CA ARG A 141 -2.95 -8.99 -10.54
C ARG A 141 -3.49 -10.15 -9.72
N LEU A 142 -4.65 -10.69 -10.10
CA LEU A 142 -5.23 -11.86 -9.42
C LEU A 142 -4.32 -13.10 -9.50
N PHE A 143 -3.56 -13.29 -10.59
CA PHE A 143 -2.56 -14.35 -10.67
C PHE A 143 -1.40 -14.10 -9.69
N ASN A 144 -0.94 -12.86 -9.57
CA ASN A 144 0.12 -12.51 -8.62
C ASN A 144 -0.32 -12.77 -7.18
N LEU A 145 -1.54 -12.37 -6.82
CA LEU A 145 -2.12 -12.65 -5.49
C LEU A 145 -2.25 -14.15 -5.23
N TRP A 146 -2.69 -14.93 -6.22
CA TRP A 146 -2.71 -16.39 -6.14
C TRP A 146 -1.33 -16.95 -5.78
N PHE A 147 -0.29 -16.49 -6.49
CA PHE A 147 1.08 -16.93 -6.26
C PHE A 147 1.55 -16.57 -4.84
N LEU A 148 1.31 -15.32 -4.41
CA LEU A 148 1.68 -14.83 -3.08
C LEU A 148 1.00 -15.60 -1.95
N MET A 149 -0.28 -15.98 -2.12
CA MET A 149 -1.06 -16.67 -1.08
C MET A 149 -0.82 -18.18 -1.05
N ARG A 150 -0.49 -18.80 -2.19
CA ARG A 150 -0.38 -20.27 -2.29
C ARG A 150 1.05 -20.79 -2.31
N LEU A 151 2.00 -20.03 -2.86
CA LEU A 151 3.34 -20.51 -3.18
C LEU A 151 4.46 -19.70 -2.54
N ALA A 152 4.26 -18.39 -2.32
CA ALA A 152 5.31 -17.53 -1.77
C ALA A 152 5.57 -17.77 -0.27
N SER A 153 6.62 -17.13 0.25
CA SER A 153 6.96 -17.19 1.66
C SER A 153 5.82 -16.69 2.58
N ARG A 154 5.76 -17.23 3.80
CA ARG A 154 4.80 -16.78 4.84
C ARG A 154 4.86 -15.27 5.11
N ARG A 155 6.04 -14.66 4.93
CA ARG A 155 6.23 -13.22 5.06
C ARG A 155 5.43 -12.45 4.00
N GLN A 156 5.47 -12.90 2.75
CA GLN A 156 4.74 -12.24 1.67
C GLN A 156 3.23 -12.40 1.84
N ALA A 157 2.76 -13.61 2.15
CA ALA A 157 1.34 -13.85 2.47
C ALA A 157 0.86 -12.95 3.62
N ARG A 158 1.67 -12.81 4.68
CA ARG A 158 1.37 -11.91 5.79
C ARG A 158 1.37 -10.44 5.37
N SER A 159 2.28 -10.03 4.49
CA SER A 159 2.30 -8.66 3.96
C SER A 159 1.04 -8.34 3.16
N LEU A 160 0.54 -9.31 2.39
CA LEU A 160 -0.72 -9.15 1.66
C LEU A 160 -1.90 -9.07 2.61
N GLU A 161 -1.98 -9.96 3.60
CA GLU A 161 -3.03 -9.92 4.64
C GLU A 161 -3.07 -8.53 5.31
N LEU A 162 -1.92 -8.00 5.71
CA LEU A 162 -1.82 -6.67 6.29
C LEU A 162 -2.25 -5.56 5.33
N LEU A 163 -1.90 -5.66 4.04
CA LEU A 163 -2.36 -4.73 3.03
C LEU A 163 -3.89 -4.76 2.91
N THR A 164 -4.52 -5.94 2.94
CA THR A 164 -5.98 -6.04 2.85
C THR A 164 -6.67 -5.30 4.01
N PHE A 165 -6.16 -5.45 5.23
CA PHE A 165 -6.67 -4.72 6.39
C PHE A 165 -6.48 -3.20 6.25
N PHE A 166 -5.31 -2.76 5.77
CA PHE A 166 -5.05 -1.34 5.53
C PHE A 166 -6.03 -0.75 4.51
N LEU A 167 -6.21 -1.42 3.37
CA LEU A 167 -7.09 -0.96 2.29
C LEU A 167 -8.57 -0.96 2.72
N GLU A 168 -9.00 -1.98 3.45
CA GLU A 168 -10.37 -2.06 3.96
C GLU A 168 -10.68 -0.89 4.91
N SER A 169 -9.76 -0.59 5.83
CA SER A 169 -9.87 0.59 6.71
C SER A 169 -9.84 1.89 5.91
N TRP A 170 -8.96 1.99 4.91
CA TRP A 170 -8.80 3.16 4.06
C TRP A 170 -10.07 3.50 3.28
N PHE A 171 -10.60 2.54 2.50
CA PHE A 171 -11.76 2.80 1.63
C PHE A 171 -13.06 2.94 2.41
N SER A 172 -13.21 2.24 3.54
CA SER A 172 -14.37 2.46 4.42
C SER A 172 -14.41 3.92 4.90
N SER A 173 -13.24 4.51 5.14
CA SER A 173 -13.11 5.91 5.58
C SER A 173 -13.40 6.94 4.48
N GLU A 174 -13.11 6.64 3.20
CA GLU A 174 -13.37 7.55 2.08
C GLU A 174 -14.88 7.76 1.86
N GLU A 175 -15.64 6.67 1.94
CA GLU A 175 -17.07 6.64 1.60
C GLU A 175 -17.99 7.18 2.69
N GLU A 176 -17.61 7.12 3.97
CA GLU A 176 -18.36 7.80 5.03
C GLU A 176 -18.52 9.31 4.74
N VAL A 177 -17.51 9.95 4.15
CA VAL A 177 -17.64 11.36 3.69
C VAL A 177 -18.16 11.47 2.27
N ALA A 178 -17.99 10.45 1.45
CA ALA A 178 -18.85 10.17 0.28
C ALA A 178 -20.32 10.52 0.57
N ASN A 179 -20.82 9.88 1.63
CA ASN A 179 -22.21 9.91 2.06
C ASN A 179 -22.55 11.12 2.96
N GLN A 180 -21.60 11.63 3.75
CA GLN A 180 -21.79 12.84 4.58
C GLN A 180 -21.54 14.15 3.81
N GLY A 181 -20.91 14.09 2.64
CA GLY A 181 -20.53 15.21 1.77
C GLY A 181 -21.66 15.84 0.94
N GLY A 182 -22.92 15.61 1.32
CA GLY A 182 -24.06 16.47 0.95
C GLY A 182 -24.34 17.58 1.97
N THR A 183 -23.69 17.54 3.14
CA THR A 183 -23.90 18.51 4.23
C THR A 183 -22.56 19.00 4.76
N ASP A 184 -22.18 20.18 4.26
CA ASP A 184 -21.39 21.19 4.96
C ASP A 184 -20.07 20.74 5.62
N LEU A 185 -19.04 20.56 4.78
CA LEU A 185 -17.63 20.45 5.20
C LEU A 185 -17.12 21.68 5.99
N ALA A 186 -17.89 22.77 6.04
CA ALA A 186 -17.60 23.97 6.82
C ALA A 186 -18.17 23.94 8.26
N ALA A 187 -19.08 23.01 8.58
CA ALA A 187 -19.78 22.99 9.86
C ALA A 187 -19.08 22.17 10.97
N TRP A 188 -18.15 21.27 10.61
CA TRP A 188 -17.42 20.46 11.59
C TRP A 188 -16.32 21.24 12.34
N ASP A 189 -15.96 22.44 11.87
CA ASP A 189 -14.81 23.20 12.37
C ASP A 189 -15.19 24.27 13.42
N GLN A 190 -16.45 24.36 13.86
CA GLN A 190 -16.89 25.46 14.74
C GLN A 190 -17.39 25.07 16.13
N ASN A 191 -17.56 23.77 16.44
CA ASN A 191 -18.13 23.34 17.73
C ASN A 191 -17.48 22.09 18.34
N ALA A 192 -16.15 22.00 18.32
CA ALA A 192 -15.44 20.91 19.00
C ALA A 192 -14.50 21.42 20.10
N ALA A 193 -15.06 21.78 21.25
CA ALA A 193 -14.35 21.60 22.52
C ALA A 193 -14.41 20.10 22.90
N VAL A 194 -13.80 19.24 22.07
CA VAL A 194 -13.91 17.78 22.13
C VAL A 194 -12.56 17.23 22.58
N ASP A 195 -12.58 16.32 23.56
CA ASP A 195 -11.39 15.59 23.99
C ASP A 195 -10.67 15.01 22.76
N LEU A 196 -9.39 15.38 22.58
CA LEU A 196 -8.54 14.85 21.53
C LEU A 196 -8.59 13.32 21.56
N SER A 197 -8.68 12.68 20.40
CA SER A 197 -8.53 11.22 20.36
C SER A 197 -7.15 10.84 20.90
N PRO A 198 -6.97 9.67 21.54
CA PRO A 198 -5.66 9.24 22.04
C PRO A 198 -4.56 9.27 20.97
N VAL A 199 -4.91 8.92 19.73
CA VAL A 199 -3.99 9.00 18.57
C VAL A 199 -3.59 10.44 18.26
N GLU A 200 -4.57 11.34 18.17
CA GLU A 200 -4.33 12.76 17.89
C GLU A 200 -3.48 13.43 18.97
N ALA A 201 -3.77 13.12 20.25
CA ALA A 201 -3.00 13.62 21.38
C ALA A 201 -1.54 13.16 21.34
N ASP A 202 -1.29 11.87 21.08
CA ASP A 202 0.07 11.32 20.98
C ASP A 202 0.82 11.90 19.77
N LEU A 203 0.15 12.05 18.63
CA LEU A 203 0.73 12.67 17.43
C LEU A 203 1.08 14.13 17.67
N GLN A 204 0.17 14.92 18.26
CA GLN A 204 0.42 16.32 18.57
C GLN A 204 1.60 16.49 19.53
N GLN A 205 1.69 15.65 20.57
CA GLN A 205 2.83 15.64 21.48
C GLN A 205 4.12 15.24 20.77
N ALA A 206 4.09 14.22 19.91
CA ALA A 206 5.24 13.79 19.13
C ALA A 206 5.79 14.94 18.26
N LEU A 207 4.91 15.70 17.61
CA LEU A 207 5.28 16.87 16.81
C LEU A 207 5.90 17.98 17.66
N CYS A 208 5.39 18.22 18.87
CA CYS A 208 5.99 19.17 19.82
C CYS A 208 7.42 18.75 20.21
N MET A 209 7.64 17.45 20.44
CA MET A 209 8.97 16.92 20.75
C MET A 209 9.92 17.00 19.55
N ALA A 210 9.44 16.71 18.35
CA ALA A 210 10.20 16.88 17.11
C ALA A 210 10.61 18.34 16.88
N GLN A 211 9.71 19.30 17.15
CA GLN A 211 10.04 20.73 17.10
C GLN A 211 11.14 21.11 18.10
N LYS A 212 11.20 20.47 19.27
CA LYS A 212 12.29 20.61 20.25
C LYS A 212 13.56 19.84 19.88
N ALA A 213 13.60 19.19 18.71
CA ALA A 213 14.65 18.29 18.25
C ALA A 213 14.88 17.05 19.14
N ASN A 214 13.88 16.69 19.96
CA ASN A 214 13.92 15.48 20.79
C ASN A 214 13.30 14.31 20.03
N TRP A 215 14.07 13.72 19.10
CA TRP A 215 13.59 12.58 18.31
C TRP A 215 13.28 11.35 19.17
N GLY A 216 14.02 11.11 20.25
CA GLY A 216 13.81 9.92 21.09
C GLY A 216 12.40 9.89 21.70
N GLU A 217 11.96 11.00 22.30
CA GLU A 217 10.60 11.11 22.85
C GLU A 217 9.53 11.18 21.75
N ALA A 218 9.81 11.88 20.65
CA ALA A 218 8.91 11.91 19.50
C ALA A 218 8.66 10.49 18.94
N GLN A 219 9.71 9.68 18.84
CA GLN A 219 9.64 8.30 18.38
C GLN A 219 8.81 7.42 19.32
N THR A 220 8.95 7.59 20.64
CA THR A 220 8.14 6.85 21.62
C THR A 220 6.66 7.17 21.50
N LEU A 221 6.31 8.46 21.35
CA LEU A 221 4.92 8.91 21.19
C LEU A 221 4.34 8.46 19.84
N LEU A 222 5.12 8.52 18.75
CA LEU A 222 4.72 7.94 17.46
C LEU A 222 4.46 6.44 17.56
N GLY A 223 5.29 5.73 18.34
CA GLY A 223 5.10 4.30 18.61
C GLY A 223 3.80 4.02 19.36
N SER A 224 3.54 4.78 20.42
CA SER A 224 2.28 4.71 21.19
C SER A 224 1.06 4.91 20.30
N ALA A 225 1.07 5.94 19.45
CA ALA A 225 0.00 6.17 18.49
C ALA A 225 -0.20 4.97 17.54
N LEU A 226 0.88 4.40 16.99
CA LEU A 226 0.83 3.22 16.10
C LEU A 226 0.31 1.95 16.78
N ASP A 227 0.40 1.85 18.11
CA ASP A 227 -0.03 0.69 18.90
C ASP A 227 -1.51 0.73 19.29
N LEU A 228 -2.27 1.74 18.86
CA LEU A 228 -3.72 1.87 19.10
C LEU A 228 -4.55 1.33 17.91
N PRO A 229 -4.84 0.01 17.84
CA PRO A 229 -5.36 -0.64 16.63
C PRO A 229 -6.75 -0.16 16.20
N ALA A 230 -7.61 0.26 17.14
CA ALA A 230 -9.02 0.57 16.85
C ALA A 230 -9.23 1.93 16.15
N GLN A 231 -8.22 2.81 16.14
CA GLN A 231 -8.35 4.19 15.64
C GLN A 231 -7.27 4.55 14.61
N ASN A 232 -6.43 3.59 14.23
CA ASN A 232 -5.27 3.85 13.38
C ASN A 232 -5.64 3.82 11.90
N PHE A 233 -5.42 4.95 11.22
CA PHE A 233 -5.75 5.15 9.79
C PHE A 233 -7.24 4.99 9.49
N THR A 234 -8.06 5.43 10.45
CA THR A 234 -9.46 5.83 10.20
C THR A 234 -9.47 7.28 9.73
N ARG A 235 -10.53 7.76 9.06
CA ARG A 235 -10.54 9.12 8.50
C ARG A 235 -10.14 10.25 9.48
N PRO A 236 -10.64 10.31 10.73
CA PRO A 236 -10.27 11.39 11.64
C PRO A 236 -8.77 11.38 11.94
N SER A 237 -8.16 10.21 12.16
CA SER A 237 -6.73 10.11 12.43
C SER A 237 -5.87 10.20 11.17
N LEU A 238 -6.43 9.94 9.99
CA LEU A 238 -5.68 9.94 8.74
C LEU A 238 -5.14 11.34 8.40
N ASP A 239 -5.95 12.38 8.58
CA ASP A 239 -5.49 13.77 8.42
C ASP A 239 -4.29 14.05 9.32
N ASP A 240 -4.37 13.60 10.59
CA ASP A 240 -3.31 13.75 11.58
C ASP A 240 -2.04 13.00 11.18
N TRP A 241 -2.15 11.77 10.66
CA TRP A 241 -1.00 11.02 10.15
C TRP A 241 -0.36 11.70 8.94
N MET A 242 -1.15 12.26 8.01
CA MET A 242 -0.61 12.99 6.86
C MET A 242 0.06 14.30 7.28
N ARG A 243 -0.55 15.01 8.23
CA ARG A 243 0.00 16.23 8.83
C ARG A 243 1.29 15.93 9.58
N ALA A 244 1.31 14.89 10.40
CA ALA A 244 2.48 14.49 11.15
C ALA A 244 3.63 14.08 10.22
N SER A 245 3.33 13.30 9.18
CA SER A 245 4.31 12.91 8.15
C SER A 245 4.94 14.15 7.48
N ALA A 246 4.11 15.11 7.05
CA ALA A 246 4.58 16.34 6.42
C ALA A 246 5.45 17.17 7.39
N VAL A 247 5.03 17.35 8.63
CA VAL A 247 5.79 18.12 9.63
C VAL A 247 7.13 17.45 9.95
N LEU A 248 7.16 16.12 10.12
CA LEU A 248 8.39 15.40 10.41
C LEU A 248 9.40 15.47 9.26
N ILE A 249 8.93 15.35 8.01
CA ILE A 249 9.76 15.57 6.81
C ILE A 249 10.28 17.01 6.77
N HIS A 250 9.42 18.00 7.01
CA HIS A 250 9.80 19.42 7.03
C HIS A 250 10.85 19.75 8.10
N LEU A 251 10.79 19.07 9.25
CA LEU A 251 11.75 19.22 10.34
C LEU A 251 13.05 18.41 10.13
N GLY A 252 13.18 17.68 9.02
CA GLY A 252 14.38 16.89 8.69
C GLY A 252 14.46 15.55 9.42
N PHE A 253 13.34 15.02 9.91
CA PHE A 253 13.23 13.71 10.55
C PHE A 253 12.72 12.60 9.62
N GLY A 254 12.43 12.88 8.35
CA GLY A 254 11.86 11.89 7.42
C GLY A 254 12.67 10.60 7.30
N THR A 255 14.00 10.71 7.15
CA THR A 255 14.88 9.53 7.12
C THR A 255 14.82 8.71 8.42
N ARG A 256 14.84 9.36 9.60
CA ARG A 256 14.74 8.66 10.90
C ARG A 256 13.37 8.04 11.12
N MET A 257 12.33 8.70 10.62
CA MET A 257 10.97 8.17 10.63
C MET A 257 10.89 6.89 9.79
N LEU A 258 11.45 6.87 8.59
CA LEU A 258 11.49 5.67 7.74
C LEU A 258 12.24 4.52 8.41
N GLU A 259 13.42 4.78 8.99
CA GLU A 259 14.18 3.77 9.75
C GLU A 259 13.38 3.21 10.93
N PHE A 260 12.70 4.09 11.67
CA PHE A 260 11.83 3.70 12.78
C PHE A 260 10.66 2.81 12.33
N LEU A 261 9.99 3.19 11.24
CA LEU A 261 8.87 2.44 10.67
C LEU A 261 9.31 1.06 10.18
N GLU A 262 10.49 0.97 9.56
CA GLU A 262 11.06 -0.30 9.10
C GLU A 262 11.42 -1.22 10.27
N GLN A 263 12.02 -0.69 11.34
CA GLN A 263 12.32 -1.48 12.55
C GLN A 263 11.07 -2.07 13.21
N ARG A 264 9.92 -1.41 13.08
CA ARG A 264 8.63 -1.88 13.60
C ARG A 264 7.86 -2.78 12.61
N GLY A 265 8.35 -2.92 11.38
CA GLY A 265 7.66 -3.67 10.32
C GLY A 265 6.46 -2.93 9.72
N GLU A 266 6.34 -1.61 9.94
CA GLU A 266 5.27 -0.79 9.37
C GLU A 266 5.40 -0.61 7.86
N ASN A 267 6.60 -0.84 7.32
CA ASN A 267 6.84 -0.96 5.88
C ASN A 267 6.03 -2.08 5.22
N LEU A 268 5.60 -3.09 5.97
CA LEU A 268 4.68 -4.13 5.50
C LEU A 268 3.25 -3.84 5.94
N ARG A 269 3.04 -3.47 7.21
CA ARG A 269 1.70 -3.26 7.78
C ARG A 269 0.94 -2.12 7.11
N ARG A 270 1.66 -1.07 6.76
CA ARG A 270 1.12 0.19 6.25
C ARG A 270 1.90 0.61 5.01
N ARG A 271 2.16 -0.37 4.15
CA ARG A 271 3.01 -0.22 2.98
C ARG A 271 2.66 1.00 2.12
N PRO A 272 1.38 1.30 1.79
CA PRO A 272 1.08 2.49 0.98
C PRO A 272 1.51 3.80 1.63
N TRP A 273 1.35 3.93 2.96
CA TRP A 273 1.79 5.11 3.70
C TRP A 273 3.32 5.18 3.78
N PHE A 274 3.99 4.07 4.10
CA PHE A 274 5.45 4.03 4.12
C PHE A 274 6.06 4.47 2.78
N GLU A 275 5.48 3.98 1.69
CA GLU A 275 5.90 4.31 0.33
C GLU A 275 5.67 5.80 -0.02
N ALA A 276 4.53 6.36 0.40
CA ALA A 276 4.24 7.78 0.25
C ALA A 276 5.23 8.67 1.03
N VAL A 277 5.58 8.30 2.27
CA VAL A 277 6.58 8.99 3.09
C VAL A 277 7.96 8.90 2.44
N ARG A 278 8.34 7.72 1.94
CA ARG A 278 9.62 7.50 1.24
C ARG A 278 9.76 8.38 0.00
N ALA A 279 8.72 8.44 -0.83
CA ALA A 279 8.68 9.27 -2.03
C ALA A 279 8.71 10.77 -1.69
N SER A 280 8.03 11.18 -0.61
CA SER A 280 8.01 12.57 -0.12
C SER A 280 9.37 13.02 0.40
N GLU A 281 10.03 12.21 1.24
CA GLU A 281 11.35 12.52 1.81
C GLU A 281 12.43 12.61 0.73
N ALA A 282 12.39 11.70 -0.26
CA ALA A 282 13.32 11.72 -1.38
C ALA A 282 13.02 12.83 -2.42
N ASN A 283 11.88 13.53 -2.27
CA ASN A 283 11.31 14.47 -3.23
C ASN A 283 11.23 13.89 -4.65
N GLN A 284 10.88 12.61 -4.76
CA GLN A 284 10.87 11.84 -6.01
C GLN A 284 9.56 11.04 -6.08
N PRO A 285 8.46 11.63 -6.58
CA PRO A 285 7.17 10.95 -6.71
C PRO A 285 7.26 9.72 -7.62
N GLU A 286 8.18 9.74 -8.59
CA GLU A 286 8.40 8.63 -9.52
C GLU A 286 8.81 7.32 -8.85
N LEU A 287 9.32 7.35 -7.61
CA LEU A 287 9.68 6.13 -6.88
C LEU A 287 8.48 5.19 -6.68
N LEU A 288 7.25 5.70 -6.67
CA LEU A 288 6.04 4.88 -6.57
C LEU A 288 5.82 3.99 -7.81
N LYS A 289 6.43 4.31 -8.96
CA LYS A 289 6.43 3.44 -10.14
C LYS A 289 7.13 2.11 -9.90
N ASN A 290 8.05 2.06 -8.94
CA ASN A 290 8.76 0.84 -8.56
C ASN A 290 7.95 -0.06 -7.62
N VAL A 291 6.71 0.32 -7.28
CA VAL A 291 5.86 -0.39 -6.33
C VAL A 291 4.68 -1.03 -7.06
N ALA A 292 4.21 -2.18 -6.57
CA ALA A 292 3.05 -2.90 -7.10
C ALA A 292 1.81 -1.99 -7.24
N PRO A 293 1.02 -2.11 -8.33
CA PRO A 293 -0.12 -1.23 -8.61
C PRO A 293 -1.14 -1.06 -7.46
N GLU A 294 -1.44 -2.14 -6.76
CA GLU A 294 -2.36 -2.21 -5.62
C GLU A 294 -1.89 -1.43 -4.39
N VAL A 295 -0.58 -1.20 -4.26
CA VAL A 295 0.01 -0.36 -3.22
C VAL A 295 0.21 1.06 -3.75
N ARG A 296 0.60 1.18 -5.03
CA ARG A 296 0.90 2.44 -5.71
C ARG A 296 -0.28 3.40 -5.68
N LEU A 297 -1.48 2.95 -6.03
CA LEU A 297 -2.66 3.82 -6.13
C LEU A 297 -2.99 4.53 -4.79
N PRO A 298 -3.16 3.82 -3.65
CA PRO A 298 -3.32 4.49 -2.37
C PRO A 298 -2.09 5.31 -1.96
N ALA A 299 -0.87 4.86 -2.29
CA ALA A 299 0.34 5.61 -1.99
C ALA A 299 0.41 6.96 -2.72
N GLU A 300 -0.06 7.04 -3.97
CA GLU A 300 -0.13 8.29 -4.74
C GLU A 300 -1.13 9.29 -4.13
N GLN A 301 -2.27 8.80 -3.65
CA GLN A 301 -3.26 9.62 -2.93
C GLN A 301 -2.67 10.17 -1.62
N LEU A 302 -2.03 9.30 -0.83
CA LEU A 302 -1.33 9.67 0.41
C LEU A 302 -0.19 10.66 0.16
N LEU A 303 0.60 10.44 -0.89
CA LEU A 303 1.68 11.32 -1.31
C LEU A 303 1.16 12.71 -1.63
N THR A 304 0.08 12.80 -2.41
CA THR A 304 -0.57 14.07 -2.75
C THR A 304 -0.98 14.83 -1.50
N GLN A 305 -1.57 14.12 -0.53
CA GLN A 305 -1.96 14.69 0.77
C GLN A 305 -0.76 15.22 1.57
N ILE A 306 0.34 14.46 1.63
CA ILE A 306 1.57 14.89 2.33
C ILE A 306 2.17 16.13 1.64
N GLN A 307 2.28 16.12 0.30
CA GLN A 307 2.84 17.21 -0.48
C GLN A 307 2.02 18.50 -0.35
N GLN A 308 0.69 18.42 -0.39
CA GLN A 308 -0.18 19.57 -0.17
C GLN A 308 0.06 20.23 1.20
N ARG A 309 0.28 19.43 2.24
CA ARG A 309 0.56 19.93 3.59
C ARG A 309 1.98 20.48 3.70
N LEU A 310 2.97 19.82 3.10
CA LEU A 310 4.35 20.32 3.01
C LEU A 310 4.41 21.71 2.35
N ALA A 311 3.67 21.92 1.26
CA ALA A 311 3.63 23.20 0.56
C ALA A 311 3.03 24.35 1.39
N ARG A 312 2.22 24.04 2.41
CA ARG A 312 1.60 25.04 3.32
C ARG A 312 2.49 25.40 4.51
N LEU A 313 3.57 24.64 4.77
CA LEU A 313 4.43 24.88 5.93
C LEU A 313 5.40 26.06 5.67
N PRO A 314 5.60 26.97 6.66
CA PRO A 314 6.52 28.09 6.49
C PRO A 314 7.96 27.63 6.29
N GLU A 315 8.69 28.20 5.33
CA GLU A 315 10.12 27.89 5.12
C GLU A 315 10.99 28.21 6.35
N ALA A 316 10.59 29.23 7.13
CA ALA A 316 11.32 29.66 8.33
C ALA A 316 11.37 28.59 9.43
N THR A 317 10.43 27.64 9.46
CA THR A 317 10.41 26.55 10.45
C THR A 317 11.18 25.32 9.98
N ARG A 318 11.72 25.33 8.76
CA ARG A 318 12.45 24.21 8.17
C ARG A 318 13.80 24.04 8.86
N LYS A 319 13.94 22.97 9.65
CA LYS A 319 15.24 22.58 10.20
C LYS A 319 15.99 21.80 9.13
N ARG A 320 17.11 22.35 8.62
CA ARG A 320 18.03 21.57 7.78
C ARG A 320 18.43 20.28 8.52
N PRO A 321 18.60 19.14 7.83
CA PRO A 321 19.05 17.93 8.47
C PRO A 321 20.37 18.23 9.20
N VAL A 322 20.39 17.95 10.49
CA VAL A 322 21.60 18.04 11.31
C VAL A 322 22.53 16.94 10.85
N ILE A 323 23.33 17.22 9.82
CA ILE A 323 24.50 16.40 9.51
C ILE A 323 25.41 16.54 10.73
N SER A 324 25.46 15.51 11.56
CA SER A 324 26.47 15.41 12.60
C SER A 324 27.83 15.47 11.88
N LYS A 325 28.56 16.58 12.06
CA LYS A 325 29.92 16.69 11.53
C LYS A 325 30.72 15.49 12.06
N PRO A 326 31.46 14.74 11.22
CA PRO A 326 32.33 13.70 11.72
C PRO A 326 33.35 14.37 12.65
N GLY A 327 33.38 13.90 13.91
CA GLY A 327 34.18 14.46 14.98
C GLY A 327 35.61 14.68 14.53
N GLY A 328 36.05 15.93 14.54
CA GLY A 328 37.42 16.30 14.24
C GLY A 328 38.36 15.52 15.16
N ARG A 329 39.20 14.65 14.58
CA ARG A 329 40.32 14.04 15.28
C ARG A 329 41.17 15.15 15.89
N ARG A 330 41.09 15.33 17.21
CA ARG A 330 42.05 16.12 17.99
C ARG A 330 43.42 15.47 17.79
N LYS A 331 44.32 16.12 17.04
CA LYS A 331 45.75 15.83 17.07
C LYS A 331 46.23 16.08 18.51
N ARG A 332 46.66 15.02 19.21
CA ARG A 332 47.47 15.17 20.42
C ARG A 332 48.86 15.66 19.98
N LYS A 333 49.30 16.76 20.59
CA LYS A 333 50.70 17.21 20.56
C LYS A 333 51.55 16.32 21.45
#